data_AF-A0A938JZ99-F1
#
_entry.id   AF-A0A938JZ99-F1
#
_cell.length_a   1.000
_cell.length_b   1.000
_cell.length_c   1.000
_cell.angle_alpha   90.00
_cell.angle_beta   90.00
_cell.angle_gamma   90.00
#
_symmetry.space_group_name_H-M   'P 1'
#
loop_
_entity.id
_entity.type
_entity.pdbx_description
1 polymer ?
#
loop_
_entity_poly.entity_id
_entity_poly.type
_entity_poly.pdbx_seq_one_letter_code
_entity_poly.pdbx_strand_id
1 'polypeptide(L)'
;MPELRTEYRSALNRLRQLRERAGLTLKRVEVLSQGRWKAGAVGSHERGTRILTLERAIELLDFYGAQISALAPSLKEDNHG
;
A
#
# COMPACT_ATOMS: atom_id res chain seq x y z
N MET A 1 6.61 15.46 -15.54
CA MET A 1 7.34 14.73 -14.48
C MET A 1 6.91 13.26 -14.43
N PRO A 2 7.55 12.37 -15.19
CA PRO A 2 7.27 10.92 -15.17
C PRO A 2 7.74 10.23 -13.87
N GLU A 3 8.82 10.70 -13.27
CA GLU A 3 9.51 10.06 -12.12
C GLU A 3 8.63 9.98 -10.86
N LEU A 4 7.94 11.08 -10.51
CA LEU A 4 6.97 11.12 -9.40
C LEU A 4 5.86 10.05 -9.52
N ARG A 5 5.43 9.73 -10.75
CA ARG A 5 4.42 8.68 -10.97
C ARG A 5 5.00 7.28 -10.75
N THR A 6 6.28 7.08 -11.04
CA THR A 6 6.98 5.80 -10.79
C THR A 6 7.18 5.58 -9.30
N GLU A 7 7.66 6.58 -8.57
CA GLU A 7 7.83 6.52 -7.10
C GLU A 7 6.50 6.26 -6.40
N TYR A 8 5.45 6.98 -6.78
CA TYR A 8 4.11 6.77 -6.25
C TYR A 8 3.60 5.35 -6.52
N ARG A 9 3.77 4.82 -7.74
CA ARG A 9 3.39 3.43 -8.05
C ARG A 9 4.20 2.40 -7.24
N SER A 10 5.49 2.65 -7.04
CA SER A 10 6.34 1.80 -6.20
C SER A 10 5.82 1.76 -4.75
N ALA A 11 5.48 2.92 -4.18
CA ALA A 11 4.88 3.01 -2.85
C ALA A 11 3.54 2.26 -2.75
N LEU A 12 2.68 2.35 -3.78
CA LEU A 12 1.41 1.61 -3.80
C LEU A 12 1.60 0.09 -3.87
N ASN A 13 2.56 -0.38 -4.68
CA ASN A 13 2.94 -1.79 -4.71
C ASN A 13 3.46 -2.25 -3.34
N ARG A 14 4.24 -1.40 -2.67
CA ARG A 14 4.77 -1.70 -1.35
C ARG A 14 3.67 -1.78 -0.28
N LEU A 15 2.70 -0.87 -0.32
CA LEU A 15 1.53 -0.90 0.54
C LEU A 15 0.75 -2.22 0.39
N ARG A 16 0.56 -2.68 -0.86
CA ARG A 16 -0.04 -4.00 -1.15
C ARG A 16 0.76 -5.15 -0.53
N GLN A 17 2.08 -5.15 -0.69
CA GLN A 17 2.94 -6.18 -0.11
C GLN A 17 2.85 -6.22 1.42
N LEU A 18 2.75 -5.06 2.08
CA LEU A 18 2.58 -4.97 3.53
C LEU A 18 1.25 -5.59 3.97
N ARG A 19 0.16 -5.32 3.25
CA ARG A 19 -1.14 -5.97 3.50
C ARG A 19 -1.03 -7.50 3.37
N GLU A 20 -0.38 -7.98 2.32
CA GLU A 20 -0.20 -9.42 2.06
C GLU A 20 0.67 -10.09 3.13
N ARG A 21 1.76 -9.44 3.57
CA ARG A 21 2.63 -9.91 4.67
C ARG A 21 1.91 -9.94 6.02
N ALA A 22 0.97 -9.03 6.25
CA ALA A 22 0.08 -9.06 7.41
C ALA A 22 -0.97 -10.19 7.33
N GLY A 23 -0.98 -11.00 6.26
CA GLY A 23 -1.95 -12.10 6.08
C GLY A 23 -3.37 -11.61 5.74
N LEU A 24 -3.50 -10.36 5.28
CA LEU A 24 -4.80 -9.73 5.07
C LEU A 24 -5.21 -9.79 3.60
N THR A 25 -6.34 -10.43 3.31
CA THR A 25 -7.04 -10.22 2.03
C THR A 25 -7.77 -8.87 2.03
N LEU A 26 -8.08 -8.32 0.86
CA LEU A 26 -8.89 -7.09 0.77
C LEU A 26 -10.23 -7.23 1.52
N LYS A 27 -10.85 -8.41 1.45
CA LYS A 27 -12.09 -8.67 2.19
C LYS A 27 -11.86 -8.71 3.69
N ARG A 28 -10.74 -9.29 4.14
CA ARG A 28 -10.37 -9.31 5.56
C ARG A 28 -10.11 -7.92 6.11
N VAL A 29 -9.49 -7.04 5.32
CA VAL A 29 -9.34 -5.60 5.66
C VAL A 29 -10.71 -4.96 5.88
N GLU A 30 -11.68 -5.20 4.99
CA GLU A 30 -13.02 -4.64 5.16
C GLU A 30 -13.73 -5.17 6.41
N VAL A 31 -13.65 -6.47 6.67
CA VAL A 31 -14.30 -7.09 7.83
C VAL A 31 -13.67 -6.58 9.14
N LEU A 32 -12.34 -6.62 9.24
CA LEU A 32 -11.63 -6.23 10.47
C LEU A 32 -11.67 -4.72 10.74
N SER A 33 -11.75 -3.90 9.70
CA SER A 33 -11.95 -2.45 9.83
C SER A 33 -13.41 -2.05 10.05
N GLN A 34 -14.32 -3.04 10.21
CA GLN A 34 -15.77 -2.82 10.36
C GLN A 34 -16.36 -1.93 9.25
N GLY A 35 -15.87 -2.10 8.02
CA GLY A 35 -16.34 -1.37 6.85
C GLY A 35 -15.75 0.02 6.65
N ARG A 36 -14.89 0.52 7.56
CA ARG A 36 -14.12 1.77 7.35
C ARG A 36 -13.26 1.70 6.10
N TRP A 37 -12.71 0.53 5.81
CA TRP A 37 -11.95 0.26 4.59
C TRP A 37 -12.69 -0.70 3.67
N LYS A 38 -13.41 -0.18 2.68
CA LYS A 38 -14.04 -1.02 1.65
C LYS A 38 -13.00 -1.74 0.81
N ALA A 39 -13.18 -3.05 0.60
CA ALA A 39 -12.24 -3.89 -0.16
C ALA A 39 -11.93 -3.32 -1.56
N GLY A 40 -12.96 -2.84 -2.27
CA GLY A 40 -12.79 -2.22 -3.58
C GLY A 40 -12.02 -0.90 -3.56
N ALA A 41 -12.15 -0.12 -2.47
CA ALA A 41 -11.41 1.14 -2.30
C ALA A 41 -9.92 0.87 -2.06
N VAL A 42 -9.60 -0.04 -1.14
CA VAL A 42 -8.21 -0.47 -0.88
C VAL A 42 -7.56 -1.01 -2.15
N GLY A 43 -8.24 -1.90 -2.88
CA GLY A 43 -7.71 -2.42 -4.14
C GLY A 43 -7.51 -1.34 -5.23
N SER A 44 -8.36 -0.31 -5.26
CA SER A 44 -8.22 0.81 -6.20
C SER A 44 -7.02 1.70 -5.87
N HIS A 45 -6.75 1.91 -4.58
CA HIS A 45 -5.54 2.59 -4.14
C HIS A 45 -4.29 1.79 -4.53
N GLU A 46 -4.24 0.50 -4.20
CA GLU A 46 -3.08 -0.36 -4.49
C GLU A 46 -2.76 -0.46 -5.99
N ARG A 47 -3.76 -0.41 -6.88
CA ARG A 47 -3.54 -0.40 -8.35
C ARG A 47 -3.23 1.00 -8.90
N GLY A 48 -3.42 2.04 -8.10
CA GLY A 48 -3.29 3.43 -8.52
C GLY A 48 -4.43 3.92 -9.41
N THR A 49 -5.58 3.24 -9.43
CA THR A 49 -6.78 3.71 -10.14
C THR A 49 -7.55 4.76 -9.34
N ARG A 50 -7.28 4.87 -8.04
CA ARG A 50 -7.76 5.94 -7.16
C ARG A 50 -6.59 6.54 -6.39
N ILE A 51 -6.52 7.87 -6.34
CA ILE A 51 -5.51 8.59 -5.54
C ILE A 51 -5.65 8.21 -4.07
N LEU A 52 -4.53 7.87 -3.43
CA LEU A 52 -4.42 7.61 -2.01
C LEU A 52 -3.77 8.84 -1.35
N THR A 53 -4.47 9.45 -0.38
CA THR A 53 -3.90 10.56 0.39
C THR A 53 -2.91 10.02 1.42
N LEU A 54 -1.98 10.88 1.86
CA LEU A 54 -0.98 10.52 2.86
C LEU A 54 -1.60 10.02 4.17
N GLU A 55 -2.61 10.73 4.68
CA GLU A 55 -3.36 10.33 5.89
C GLU A 55 -3.94 8.93 5.76
N ARG A 56 -4.59 8.63 4.63
CA ARG A 56 -5.20 7.32 4.34
C ARG A 56 -4.13 6.23 4.17
N ALA A 57 -2.95 6.57 3.67
CA ALA A 57 -1.82 5.64 3.63
C ALA A 57 -1.31 5.31 5.03
N ILE A 58 -1.15 6.30 5.91
CA ILE A 58 -0.72 6.12 7.30
C ILE A 58 -1.71 5.22 8.05
N GLU A 59 -3.01 5.49 7.93
CA GLU A 59 -4.03 4.63 8.55
C GLU A 59 -3.97 3.16 8.09
N LEU A 60 -3.72 2.91 6.80
CA LEU A 60 -3.57 1.54 6.31
C LEU A 60 -2.28 0.89 6.83
N LEU A 61 -1.19 1.65 6.91
CA LEU A 61 0.07 1.17 7.45
C LEU A 61 -0.06 0.78 8.92
N ASP A 62 -0.68 1.64 9.74
CA ASP A 62 -0.97 1.33 11.15
C ASP A 62 -1.84 0.07 11.26
N PHE A 63 -2.86 -0.05 10.42
CA PHE A 63 -3.72 -1.22 10.35
C PHE A 63 -2.97 -2.50 9.93
N TYR A 64 -1.92 -2.37 9.11
CA TYR A 64 -1.06 -3.47 8.70
C TYR A 64 0.12 -3.71 9.66
N GLY A 65 0.28 -2.89 10.71
CA GLY A 65 1.39 -2.97 11.66
C GLY A 65 2.74 -2.49 11.09
N ALA A 66 2.73 -1.51 10.19
CA ALA A 66 3.92 -0.98 9.51
C ALA A 66 4.10 0.53 9.73
N GLN A 67 5.34 1.02 9.65
CA GLN A 67 5.66 2.45 9.69
C GLN A 67 5.70 3.05 8.27
N ILE A 68 5.60 4.38 8.16
CA ILE A 68 5.67 5.09 6.86
C ILE A 68 6.96 4.84 6.08
N SER A 69 8.08 4.64 6.78
CA SER A 69 9.37 4.26 6.18
C SER A 69 9.29 2.95 5.38
N ALA A 70 8.32 2.07 5.68
CA ALA A 70 8.15 0.81 4.97
C ALA A 70 7.67 0.99 3.52
N LEU A 71 7.16 2.17 3.14
CA LEU A 71 6.81 2.53 1.76
C LEU A 71 8.02 2.91 0.91
N ALA A 72 9.19 3.13 1.52
CA ALA A 72 10.41 3.43 0.78
C ALA A 72 10.76 2.24 -0.15
N PRO A 73 11.41 2.52 -1.29
CA PRO A 73 11.97 1.48 -2.14
C PRO A 73 12.88 0.56 -1.31
N SER A 74 12.75 -0.76 -1.47
CA SER A 74 13.72 -1.68 -0.89
C SER A 74 15.08 -1.44 -1.54
N LEU A 75 16.13 -1.29 -0.75
CA LEU A 75 17.51 -1.04 -1.20
C LEU A 75 18.17 -2.23 -1.96
N LYS A 76 17.39 -3.18 -2.51
CA LYS A 76 17.83 -4.31 -3.35
C LYS A 76 16.74 -4.55 -4.41
N GLU A 77 17.01 -4.66 -5.71
CA GLU A 77 18.19 -5.20 -6.40
C GLU A 77 18.62 -4.35 -7.62
N ASP A 78 19.80 -3.73 -7.55
CA ASP A 78 20.70 -3.59 -8.70
C ASP A 78 21.53 -4.88 -8.78
N ASN A 79 20.94 -5.99 -9.23
CA ASN A 79 21.72 -7.10 -9.75
C ASN A 79 21.92 -6.86 -11.25
N HIS A 80 22.95 -6.10 -11.59
CA HIS A 80 23.56 -6.18 -12.92
C HIS A 80 24.32 -7.50 -12.99
N GLY A 81 23.67 -8.52 -13.54
CA GLY A 81 24.27 -9.76 -14.02
C GLY A 81 24.15 -9.82 -15.54
#